data_AF-A0A965N8Y1-F1
#
_entry.id   AF-A0A965N8Y1-F1
#
_cell.length_a   1.000
_cell.length_b   1.000
_cell.length_c   1.000
_cell.angle_alpha   90.00
_cell.angle_beta   90.00
_cell.angle_gamma   90.00
#
_symmetry.space_group_name_H-M   'P 1'
#
loop_
_entity.id
_entity.type
_entity.pdbx_description
1 polymer ?
#
loop_
_entity_poly.entity_id
_entity_poly.type
_entity_poly.pdbx_seq_one_letter_code
_entity_poly.pdbx_strand_id
1 'polypeptide(L)'
;MSLHNPEGALPRRVCMVTHSYYESDNRVQRYARALAQRGDQVMVLALRRTPDLPLAERLDGVTVHRIQDRFDKKIASKSKHLWDLGRF
;
A
#
# COMPACT_ATOMS: atom_id res chain seq x y z
N MET A 1 -36.33 -15.76 -2.95
CA MET A 1 -35.46 -14.83 -2.20
C MET A 1 -34.22 -15.62 -1.80
N SER A 2 -33.16 -15.52 -2.59
CA SER A 2 -32.10 -16.55 -2.68
C SER A 2 -31.21 -16.66 -1.44
N LEU A 3 -30.85 -17.90 -1.15
CA LEU A 3 -30.06 -18.43 -0.04
C LEU A 3 -28.59 -17.97 -0.09
N HIS A 4 -27.97 -17.59 1.05
CA HIS A 4 -26.53 -17.40 1.14
C HIS A 4 -25.87 -18.60 1.83
N ASN A 5 -25.46 -19.58 1.04
CA ASN A 5 -24.58 -20.67 1.45
C ASN A 5 -23.12 -20.20 1.28
N PRO A 6 -22.30 -20.09 2.34
CA PRO A 6 -20.94 -19.55 2.26
C PRO A 6 -19.94 -20.48 1.55
N GLU A 7 -20.29 -21.74 1.28
CA GLU A 7 -19.39 -22.76 0.69
C GLU A 7 -19.45 -22.86 -0.84
N GLY A 8 -20.31 -22.07 -1.50
CA GLY A 8 -20.51 -22.12 -2.96
C GLY A 8 -20.49 -20.75 -3.67
N ALA A 9 -20.04 -19.70 -2.98
CA ALA A 9 -19.94 -18.37 -3.58
C ALA A 9 -18.68 -18.27 -4.45
N LEU A 10 -18.80 -17.77 -5.68
CA LEU A 10 -17.65 -17.51 -6.55
C LEU A 10 -16.64 -16.59 -5.84
N PRO A 11 -15.32 -16.83 -6.03
CA PRO A 11 -14.25 -15.97 -5.53
C PRO A 11 -14.52 -14.49 -5.79
N ARG A 12 -14.44 -13.66 -4.76
CA ARG A 12 -14.61 -12.22 -4.88
C ARG A 12 -13.30 -11.55 -5.24
N ARG A 13 -13.41 -10.37 -5.86
CA ARG A 13 -12.29 -9.46 -6.06
C ARG A 13 -12.40 -8.35 -5.03
N VAL A 14 -11.46 -8.31 -4.09
CA VAL A 14 -11.46 -7.36 -2.97
C VAL A 14 -10.25 -6.45 -3.08
N CYS A 15 -10.49 -5.15 -3.08
CA CYS A 15 -9.44 -4.13 -2.99
C CYS A 15 -9.51 -3.46 -1.62
N MET A 16 -8.44 -3.56 -0.84
CA MET A 16 -8.29 -2.86 0.43
C MET A 16 -7.38 -1.65 0.21
N VAL A 17 -7.80 -0.48 0.67
CA VAL A 17 -7.01 0.74 0.56
C VAL A 17 -6.62 1.17 1.96
N THR A 18 -5.31 1.36 2.19
CA THR A 18 -4.81 1.79 3.48
C THR A 18 -3.75 2.88 3.33
N HIS A 19 -3.78 3.84 4.26
CA HIS A 19 -2.73 4.83 4.44
C HIS A 19 -1.77 4.35 5.55
N SER A 20 -1.24 3.14 5.38
CA SER A 20 -0.26 2.51 6.28
C SER A 20 0.69 1.64 5.46
N TYR A 21 1.80 1.21 6.06
CA TYR A 21 2.71 0.23 5.46
C TYR A 21 2.16 -1.17 5.74
N TYR A 22 1.93 -1.94 4.67
CA TYR A 22 1.30 -3.26 4.75
C TYR A 22 1.98 -4.20 5.76
N GLU A 23 3.31 -4.19 5.79
CA GLU A 23 4.16 -5.04 6.62
C GLU A 23 4.05 -4.72 8.11
N SER A 24 3.61 -3.50 8.46
CA SER A 24 3.46 -3.04 9.85
C SER A 24 2.00 -3.08 10.34
N ASP A 25 1.02 -3.08 9.43
CA ASP A 25 -0.40 -3.06 9.79
C ASP A 25 -0.96 -4.48 9.94
N ASN A 26 -0.87 -5.00 11.16
CA ASN A 26 -1.36 -6.33 11.52
C ASN A 26 -2.84 -6.55 11.20
N ARG A 27 -3.67 -5.49 11.23
CA ARG A 27 -5.11 -5.62 10.97
C ARG A 27 -5.35 -5.83 9.48
N VAL A 28 -4.71 -5.02 8.65
CA VAL A 28 -4.78 -5.14 7.19
C VAL A 28 -4.27 -6.50 6.75
N GLN A 29 -3.14 -6.96 7.29
CA GLN A 29 -2.61 -8.30 6.99
C GLN A 29 -3.59 -9.41 7.37
N ARG A 30 -4.15 -9.38 8.59
CA ARG A 30 -5.08 -10.41 9.06
C ARG A 30 -6.31 -10.50 8.16
N TYR A 31 -6.93 -9.37 7.83
CA TYR A 31 -8.12 -9.36 6.98
C TYR A 31 -7.82 -9.76 5.54
N ALA A 32 -6.73 -9.24 4.97
CA ALA A 32 -6.34 -9.58 3.61
C ALA A 32 -6.02 -11.08 3.46
N ARG A 33 -5.28 -11.65 4.42
CA ARG A 33 -4.97 -13.08 4.45
C ARG A 33 -6.21 -13.94 4.64
N ALA A 34 -7.12 -13.57 5.54
CA ALA A 34 -8.35 -14.33 5.75
C ALA A 34 -9.21 -14.40 4.48
N LEU A 35 -9.33 -13.28 3.75
CA LEU A 35 -10.03 -13.23 2.48
C LEU A 35 -9.31 -14.06 1.39
N ALA A 36 -7.98 -13.96 1.31
CA ALA A 36 -7.20 -14.76 0.37
C ALA A 36 -7.30 -16.27 0.66
N GLN A 37 -7.26 -16.67 1.93
CA GLN A 37 -7.44 -18.06 2.37
C GLN A 37 -8.82 -18.62 2.07
N ARG A 38 -9.86 -17.77 2.10
CA ARG A 38 -11.21 -18.12 1.64
C ARG A 38 -11.28 -18.38 0.13
N GLY A 39 -10.24 -17.99 -0.62
CA GLY A 39 -10.17 -18.11 -2.07
C GLY A 39 -10.48 -16.82 -2.82
N ASP A 40 -10.65 -15.69 -2.12
CA ASP A 40 -10.86 -14.41 -2.78
C ASP A 40 -9.56 -13.88 -3.42
N GLN A 41 -9.71 -13.14 -4.51
CA GLN A 41 -8.63 -12.35 -5.09
C GLN A 41 -8.51 -11.04 -4.34
N VAL A 42 -7.47 -10.93 -3.51
CA VAL A 42 -7.27 -9.75 -2.65
C VAL A 42 -6.12 -8.90 -3.16
N MET A 43 -6.39 -7.60 -3.27
CA MET A 43 -5.41 -6.57 -3.58
C MET A 43 -5.37 -5.54 -2.45
N VAL A 44 -4.18 -5.09 -2.06
CA VAL A 44 -4.01 -4.05 -1.03
C VAL A 44 -3.21 -2.89 -1.62
N LEU A 45 -3.77 -1.69 -1.58
CA LEU A 45 -3.04 -0.45 -1.86
C LEU A 45 -2.50 0.10 -0.53
N ALA A 46 -1.19 0.18 -0.39
CA ALA A 46 -0.49 0.58 0.83
C ALA A 46 0.63 1.61 0.53
N LEU A 47 1.15 2.28 1.55
CA LEU A 47 2.29 3.19 1.39
C LEU A 47 3.60 2.42 1.16
N ARG A 48 4.55 3.02 0.44
CA ARG A 48 5.85 2.42 0.17
C ARG A 48 6.91 2.95 1.13
N ARG A 49 7.22 2.19 2.19
CA ARG A 49 8.16 2.61 3.26
C ARG A 49 9.54 3.06 2.78
N THR A 50 10.09 2.41 1.75
CA THR A 50 11.44 2.68 1.27
C THR A 50 11.55 2.41 -0.24
N PRO A 51 12.47 3.07 -0.96
CA PRO A 51 12.59 2.92 -2.42
C PRO A 51 13.04 1.54 -2.91
N ASP A 52 13.72 0.76 -2.05
CA ASP A 52 14.18 -0.61 -2.30
C ASP A 52 13.04 -1.62 -2.28
N LEU A 53 11.89 -1.29 -1.68
CA LEU A 53 10.73 -2.17 -1.71
C LEU A 53 10.09 -2.18 -3.11
N PRO A 54 9.70 -3.36 -3.61
CA PRO A 54 9.03 -3.47 -4.89
C PRO A 54 7.67 -2.75 -4.88
N LEU A 55 7.34 -2.12 -6.00
CA LEU A 55 6.05 -1.41 -6.20
C LEU A 55 4.84 -2.34 -6.10
N ALA A 56 5.02 -3.59 -6.51
CA ALA A 56 4.00 -4.61 -6.42
C ALA A 56 4.64 -5.92 -5.99
N GLU A 57 4.00 -6.62 -5.05
CA GLU A 57 4.48 -7.89 -4.53
C GLU A 57 3.30 -8.75 -4.09
N ARG A 58 3.43 -10.07 -4.23
CA ARG A 58 2.43 -11.02 -3.74
C ARG A 58 2.89 -11.67 -2.44
N LEU A 59 2.16 -11.43 -1.36
CA LEU A 59 2.44 -11.93 -0.01
C LEU A 59 1.24 -12.72 0.49
N ASP A 60 1.42 -14.01 0.85
CA ASP A 60 0.38 -14.86 1.43
C ASP A 60 -0.96 -14.89 0.65
N GLY A 61 -0.87 -14.90 -0.69
CA GLY A 61 -2.05 -14.88 -1.56
C GLY A 61 -2.66 -13.49 -1.80
N VAL A 62 -2.11 -12.45 -1.18
CA VAL A 62 -2.51 -11.05 -1.30
C VAL A 62 -1.57 -10.31 -2.25
N THR A 63 -2.12 -9.59 -3.23
CA THR A 63 -1.33 -8.69 -4.09
C THR A 63 -1.23 -7.32 -3.45
N VAL A 64 -0.04 -6.93 -2.99
CA VAL A 64 0.22 -5.63 -2.38
C VAL A 64 0.80 -4.69 -3.43
N HIS A 65 0.12 -3.58 -3.67
CA HIS A 65 0.59 -2.48 -4.49
C HIS A 65 0.97 -1.30 -3.59
N ARG A 66 2.25 -0.97 -3.57
CA ARG A 66 2.79 0.12 -2.78
C ARG A 66 2.75 1.40 -3.61
N ILE A 67 1.90 2.33 -3.21
CA ILE A 67 1.81 3.65 -3.84
C ILE A 67 2.97 4.53 -3.37
N GLN A 68 3.49 5.35 -4.28
CA GLN A 68 4.66 6.18 -4.07
C GLN A 68 4.50 7.08 -2.84
N ASP A 69 5.46 7.00 -1.92
CA ASP A 69 5.67 7.99 -0.87
C ASP A 69 5.81 9.38 -1.50
N ARG A 70 5.12 10.38 -0.96
CA ARG A 70 5.48 11.78 -1.24
C ARG A 70 6.88 12.04 -0.66
N PHE A 71 7.93 11.66 -1.39
CA PHE A 71 9.30 12.07 -1.12
C PHE A 71 9.53 13.57 -1.42
N ASP A 72 8.50 14.28 -1.92
CA ASP A 72 8.51 15.72 -2.09
C ASP A 72 7.84 16.46 -0.94
N LYS A 73 8.66 16.67 0.09
CA LYS A 73 8.79 18.01 0.67
C LYS A 73 10.28 18.32 0.75
N LYS A 74 10.84 18.91 -0.31
CA LYS A 74 11.92 19.89 -0.17
C LYS A 74 11.40 21.05 0.69
N ILE A 75 11.28 20.83 2.00
CA ILE A 75 11.47 21.86 3.00
C ILE A 75 12.93 21.72 3.43
N ALA A 76 13.84 21.98 2.50
CA ALA A 76 15.10 22.62 2.86
C ALA A 76 14.75 24.11 2.94
N SER A 77 14.23 24.55 4.09
CA SER A 77 15.01 25.35 5.04
C SER A 77 15.92 26.37 4.34
N LYS A 78 15.45 27.62 4.23
CA LYS A 78 16.19 28.89 4.38
C LYS A 78 17.71 28.94 4.09
N SER A 79 18.19 28.40 2.98
CA SER A 79 19.58 28.66 2.52
C SER A 79 19.68 28.76 1.00
N LYS A 80 18.78 29.53 0.39
CA LYS A 80 18.90 29.96 -1.02
C LYS A 80 18.87 31.49 -1.19
N HIS A 81 19.20 32.23 -0.13
CA HIS A 81 19.49 33.69 -0.19
C HIS A 81 20.99 34.00 -0.23
N LEU A 82 21.86 32.99 -0.20
CA LEU A 82 23.32 33.17 -0.22
C LEU A 82 23.94 32.92 -1.61
N TRP A 83 23.20 33.23 -2.68
CA TRP A 83 23.64 33.02 -4.07
C TRP A 83 23.81 34.30 -4.91
N ASP A 84 23.82 35.50 -4.32
CA ASP A 84 23.98 36.76 -5.09
C ASP A 84 25.01 37.77 -4.54
N LEU A 85 25.88 37.37 -3.60
CA LEU A 85 27.01 38.22 -3.13
C LEU A 85 28.40 37.72 -3.58
N GLY A 86 28.45 36.90 -4.62
CA GLY A 86 29.68 36.27 -5.10
C GLY A 86 30.03 36.57 -6.55
N ARG A 87 29.52 37.67 -7.12
CA ARG A 87 29.86 38.09 -8.49
C ARG A 87 30.33 39.54 -8.48
N PHE A 88 31.53 39.74 -7.91
CA PHE A 88 32.41 40.83 -8.30
C PHE A 88 32.98 40.56 -9.70
#